data_AF-A0A5E7EEE4-F1
#
_entry.id   AF-A0A5E7EEE4-F1
#
_cell.length_a   1.000
_cell.length_b   1.000
_cell.length_c   1.000
_cell.angle_alpha   90.00
_cell.angle_beta   90.00
_cell.angle_gamma   90.00
#
_symmetry.space_group_name_H-M   'P 1'
#
loop_
_entity.id
_entity.type
_entity.pdbx_description
1 polymer ?
#
loop_
_entity_poly.entity_id
_entity_poly.type
_entity_poly.pdbx_seq_one_letter_code
_entity_poly.pdbx_strand_id
1 'polypeptide(L)'
;MSGLHVQPQERLSPDSKVIADPDNLFTEHGIRVSAAGDTLRLVADDQPDNNYYPPGVISNLPGSGLKASPILRFEGAEHTAIGDSTLLRLVKDAAGIPAGQVQLRLPNSLVLTYGQIVALGGDFYGLPEQPICEGATPANRLQRFLEAFNSLAVSPTAKDEARQILSVMQKAIIATNLAIRDGNQPHEVYEFLGDTLSEESNGVTGGGSLVSSLFPLGRYLKLAANNVDHFGEWALLAYVAGHTAALHQAVLAHNSGDDRQLELAYAMNAFADHFLTDLFSAGHLRVPRKQLAAVVTPSDLGSLITRFMHDEDSKFGLNVSNARGDKWRAYGDKRYFDTLDSANCRQVKLAVQRSVDEVFDTFIRGTLPAPENYIALDYIPDLKAVQNPSGNFSPLFVMEGDKVLRRSDVNNLDDQNRIGDWWGWSTYLLLKGYKPSKPGSALGTNYVYNTEPL
;
A
#
# COMPACT_ATOMS: atom_id res chain seq x y z
N MET A 1 -24.01 61.24 -40.65
CA MET A 1 -24.56 60.09 -41.39
C MET A 1 -23.45 59.09 -41.59
N SER A 2 -23.79 57.82 -41.34
CA SER A 2 -23.13 56.52 -41.57
C SER A 2 -21.70 56.48 -42.14
N GLY A 3 -20.82 55.57 -41.74
CA GLY A 3 -20.96 54.38 -40.90
C GLY A 3 -19.76 53.47 -41.18
N LEU A 4 -19.22 52.82 -40.16
CA LEU A 4 -18.32 51.68 -40.29
C LEU A 4 -18.74 50.66 -39.22
N HIS A 5 -19.19 49.50 -39.69
CA HIS A 5 -19.52 48.35 -38.87
C HIS A 5 -18.26 47.83 -38.18
N VAL A 6 -18.35 47.63 -36.86
CA VAL A 6 -17.46 46.74 -36.11
C VAL A 6 -18.32 45.60 -35.59
N GLN A 7 -18.05 44.38 -36.05
CA GLN A 7 -18.65 43.15 -35.52
C GLN A 7 -18.19 42.95 -34.05
N PRO A 8 -19.03 42.33 -33.19
CA PRO A 8 -18.61 42.00 -31.84
C PRO A 8 -17.59 40.85 -31.89
N GLN A 9 -16.42 41.06 -31.31
CA GLN A 9 -15.50 39.98 -30.96
C GLN A 9 -16.18 39.11 -29.91
N GLU A 10 -16.59 37.90 -30.30
CA GLU A 10 -16.94 36.84 -29.37
C GLU A 10 -15.74 36.60 -28.44
N ARG A 11 -15.94 36.83 -27.14
CA ARG A 11 -15.05 36.32 -26.10
C ARG A 11 -15.15 34.79 -26.14
N LEU A 12 -14.12 34.14 -26.67
CA LEU A 12 -13.89 32.72 -26.46
C LEU A 12 -13.69 32.51 -24.95
N SER A 13 -14.59 31.73 -24.35
CA SER A 13 -14.52 31.22 -22.98
C SER A 13 -13.26 30.35 -22.80
N PRO A 14 -12.72 30.18 -21.58
CA PRO A 14 -11.51 29.40 -21.37
C PRO A 14 -11.79 27.90 -21.60
N ASP A 15 -10.98 27.29 -22.47
CA ASP A 15 -10.97 25.85 -22.75
C ASP A 15 -10.88 25.05 -21.45
N SER A 16 -11.98 24.41 -21.04
CA SER A 16 -11.95 23.54 -19.87
C SER A 16 -11.35 22.18 -20.25
N LYS A 17 -10.40 21.70 -19.45
CA LYS A 17 -9.73 20.40 -19.66
C LYS A 17 -10.35 19.38 -18.72
N VAL A 18 -11.00 18.37 -19.28
CA VAL A 18 -11.53 17.22 -18.54
C VAL A 18 -10.53 16.07 -18.68
N ILE A 19 -9.98 15.60 -17.57
CA ILE A 19 -9.07 14.43 -17.52
C ILE A 19 -9.85 13.27 -16.93
N ALA A 20 -9.90 12.14 -17.64
CA ALA A 20 -10.67 10.98 -17.22
C ALA A 20 -10.01 9.67 -17.68
N ASP A 21 -10.22 8.62 -16.88
CA ASP A 21 -9.86 7.25 -17.22
C ASP A 21 -10.71 6.74 -18.41
N PRO A 22 -10.12 6.09 -19.44
CA PRO A 22 -10.85 5.53 -20.57
C PRO A 22 -11.93 4.53 -20.17
N ASP A 23 -11.79 3.81 -19.05
CA ASP A 23 -12.79 2.86 -18.59
C ASP A 23 -14.12 3.56 -18.25
N ASN A 24 -14.07 4.84 -17.86
CA ASN A 24 -15.26 5.65 -17.59
C ASN A 24 -16.08 5.96 -18.85
N LEU A 25 -15.50 5.83 -20.06
CA LEU A 25 -16.26 5.91 -21.31
C LEU A 25 -17.32 4.80 -21.43
N PHE A 26 -17.05 3.66 -20.81
CA PHE A 26 -17.84 2.44 -20.97
C PHE A 26 -18.79 2.17 -19.80
N THR A 27 -18.86 3.09 -18.83
CA THR A 27 -19.83 3.05 -17.74
C THR A 27 -21.20 3.59 -18.21
N GLU A 28 -22.27 3.21 -17.51
CA GLU A 28 -23.63 3.71 -17.79
C GLU A 28 -23.77 5.24 -17.66
N HIS A 29 -22.83 5.89 -16.96
CA HIS A 29 -22.82 7.33 -16.73
C HIS A 29 -21.90 8.10 -17.69
N GLY A 30 -20.97 7.41 -18.38
CA GLY A 30 -20.01 8.01 -19.31
C GLY A 30 -19.15 9.12 -18.68
N ILE A 31 -18.49 9.91 -19.54
CA ILE A 31 -17.74 11.11 -19.14
C ILE A 31 -18.55 12.35 -19.54
N ARG A 32 -18.90 13.19 -18.56
CA ARG A 32 -19.60 14.46 -18.83
C ARG A 32 -18.63 15.49 -19.41
N VAL A 33 -18.95 15.97 -20.61
CA VAL A 33 -18.28 17.10 -21.26
C VAL A 33 -19.28 18.26 -21.34
N SER A 34 -18.93 19.42 -20.80
CA SER A 34 -19.88 20.47 -20.43
C SER A 34 -20.14 21.54 -21.50
N ALA A 35 -19.24 21.72 -22.47
CA ALA A 35 -19.38 22.74 -23.51
C ALA A 35 -18.73 22.35 -24.86
N ALA A 36 -19.21 22.95 -25.95
CA ALA A 36 -18.56 22.88 -27.25
C ALA A 36 -17.23 23.66 -27.21
N GLY A 37 -16.10 22.93 -27.35
CA GLY A 37 -14.75 23.47 -27.20
C GLY A 37 -13.94 22.85 -26.06
N ASP A 38 -14.60 22.10 -25.15
CA ASP A 38 -13.90 21.37 -24.09
C ASP A 38 -12.96 20.30 -24.68
N THR A 39 -11.74 20.23 -24.13
CA THR A 39 -10.77 19.21 -24.54
C THR A 39 -10.81 18.06 -23.54
N LEU A 40 -11.34 16.91 -23.96
CA LEU A 40 -11.28 15.67 -23.20
C LEU A 40 -9.92 15.01 -23.39
N ARG A 41 -9.16 14.83 -22.31
CA ARG A 41 -7.92 14.06 -22.30
C ARG A 41 -8.17 12.73 -21.59
N LEU A 42 -8.36 11.70 -22.39
CA LEU A 42 -8.42 10.32 -21.92
C LEU A 42 -7.01 9.86 -21.61
N VAL A 43 -6.76 9.48 -20.36
CA VAL A 43 -5.47 8.93 -19.95
C VAL A 43 -5.62 7.42 -19.95
N ALA A 44 -5.46 6.82 -21.12
CA ALA A 44 -5.19 5.39 -21.15
C ALA A 44 -3.85 5.19 -20.46
N ASP A 45 -3.82 4.33 -19.44
CA ASP A 45 -2.62 3.55 -19.14
C ASP A 45 -2.36 2.70 -20.39
N ASP A 46 -1.86 3.32 -21.46
CA ASP A 46 -0.95 2.63 -22.36
C ASP A 46 0.10 2.07 -21.40
N GLN A 47 0.23 0.74 -21.37
CA GLN A 47 1.34 0.11 -20.68
C GLN A 47 2.59 0.93 -20.98
N PRO A 48 3.21 1.60 -19.99
CA PRO A 48 4.37 2.41 -20.26
C PRO A 48 5.46 1.42 -20.63
N ASP A 49 5.87 1.39 -21.89
CA ASP A 49 7.09 0.79 -22.43
C ASP A 49 7.87 -0.05 -21.40
N ASN A 50 7.38 -1.25 -21.06
CA ASN A 50 8.05 -2.25 -20.21
C ASN A 50 8.80 -1.74 -18.94
N ASN A 51 8.44 -0.57 -18.38
CA ASN A 51 9.18 0.03 -17.27
C ASN A 51 8.20 0.65 -16.27
N TYR A 52 7.88 -0.12 -15.23
CA TYR A 52 7.14 0.36 -14.06
C TYR A 52 7.92 1.40 -13.23
N TYR A 53 9.21 1.59 -13.54
CA TYR A 53 10.08 2.56 -12.88
C TYR A 53 10.95 3.28 -13.92
N PRO A 54 11.13 4.62 -13.84
CA PRO A 54 12.05 5.33 -14.72
C PRO A 54 13.50 4.86 -14.48
N PRO A 55 14.33 4.70 -15.53
CA PRO A 55 15.68 4.15 -15.40
C PRO A 55 16.63 5.11 -14.65
N GLY A 56 17.07 4.71 -13.46
CA GLY A 56 18.24 5.24 -12.75
C GLY A 56 19.44 4.29 -12.87
N VAL A 57 20.65 4.83 -13.04
CA VAL A 57 21.86 4.10 -13.48
C VAL A 57 22.59 3.36 -12.33
N ILE A 58 23.07 2.15 -12.64
CA ILE A 58 24.33 1.44 -12.27
C ILE A 58 24.14 -0.01 -11.73
N SER A 59 25.12 -0.82 -12.14
CA SER A 59 25.21 -2.25 -12.45
C SER A 59 25.61 -3.23 -11.33
N ASN A 60 25.30 -4.51 -11.62
CA ASN A 60 25.88 -5.81 -11.20
C ASN A 60 25.52 -6.38 -9.81
N LEU A 61 24.82 -7.53 -9.83
CA LEU A 61 24.55 -8.41 -8.68
C LEU A 61 25.48 -9.64 -8.71
N PRO A 62 26.12 -10.04 -7.59
CA PRO A 62 26.76 -11.35 -7.46
C PRO A 62 25.82 -12.40 -6.85
N GLY A 63 26.05 -13.66 -7.21
CA GLY A 63 25.17 -14.80 -6.98
C GLY A 63 25.25 -15.51 -5.62
N SER A 64 24.06 -15.97 -5.23
CA SER A 64 23.62 -17.13 -4.42
C SER A 64 24.50 -17.76 -3.33
N GLY A 65 23.86 -17.92 -2.16
CA GLY A 65 23.82 -19.19 -1.43
C GLY A 65 23.60 -19.03 0.07
N LEU A 66 22.51 -19.62 0.63
CA LEU A 66 22.49 -20.40 1.89
C LEU A 66 21.04 -20.78 2.34
N LYS A 67 20.99 -21.67 3.35
CA LYS A 67 19.91 -22.62 3.71
C LYS A 67 18.63 -22.01 4.31
N ALA A 68 17.51 -22.70 4.07
CA ALA A 68 16.15 -22.36 4.47
C ALA A 68 15.98 -22.09 5.99
N SER A 69 15.80 -20.81 6.29
CA SER A 69 15.16 -20.24 7.49
C SER A 69 13.86 -19.54 7.05
N PRO A 70 12.91 -19.24 7.96
CA PRO A 70 11.68 -18.56 7.57
C PRO A 70 11.96 -17.15 7.03
N ILE A 71 11.28 -16.84 5.94
CA ILE A 71 11.74 -15.92 4.87
C ILE A 71 11.15 -14.49 4.98
N LEU A 72 11.76 -13.48 5.60
CA LEU A 72 11.15 -12.13 5.50
C LEU A 72 11.27 -11.62 4.05
N ARG A 73 10.16 -11.24 3.41
CA ARG A 73 10.13 -10.72 2.03
C ARG A 73 9.35 -9.41 2.01
N PHE A 74 9.76 -8.46 1.17
CA PHE A 74 9.27 -7.09 1.27
C PHE A 74 8.88 -6.41 -0.06
N GLU A 75 7.87 -5.53 0.02
CA GLU A 75 7.06 -4.93 -1.05
C GLU A 75 7.28 -3.43 -1.28
N GLY A 76 8.33 -2.82 -0.72
CA GLY A 76 8.58 -1.37 -0.83
C GLY A 76 8.57 -0.81 -2.26
N ALA A 77 8.84 -1.67 -3.24
CA ALA A 77 8.72 -1.37 -4.65
C ALA A 77 7.26 -1.10 -5.07
N GLU A 78 6.29 -1.89 -4.59
CA GLU A 78 4.86 -1.74 -4.85
C GLU A 78 4.33 -0.44 -4.23
N HIS A 79 4.65 -0.19 -2.95
CA HIS A 79 4.32 1.08 -2.27
C HIS A 79 4.86 2.31 -3.01
N THR A 80 6.12 2.25 -3.47
CA THR A 80 6.72 3.34 -4.24
C THR A 80 5.94 3.57 -5.53
N ALA A 81 5.63 2.51 -6.28
CA ALA A 81 4.90 2.60 -7.54
C ALA A 81 3.48 3.15 -7.36
N ILE A 82 2.76 2.70 -6.33
CA ILE A 82 1.42 3.20 -6.01
C ILE A 82 1.50 4.70 -5.70
N GLY A 83 2.34 5.09 -4.74
CA GLY A 83 2.43 6.48 -4.28
C GLY A 83 2.92 7.43 -5.37
N ASP A 84 3.97 7.07 -6.13
CA ASP A 84 4.54 7.94 -7.17
C ASP A 84 3.62 8.12 -8.38
N SER A 85 2.67 7.21 -8.59
CA SER A 85 1.67 7.31 -9.66
C SER A 85 0.52 8.28 -9.35
N THR A 86 0.35 8.69 -8.10
CA THR A 86 -0.68 9.66 -7.73
C THR A 86 -0.35 11.07 -8.20
N LEU A 87 -1.36 11.93 -8.30
CA LEU A 87 -1.23 13.30 -8.74
C LEU A 87 -1.32 14.26 -7.54
N LEU A 88 -0.23 14.96 -7.25
CA LEU A 88 -0.20 16.04 -6.25
C LEU A 88 -0.59 17.37 -6.88
N ARG A 89 -1.32 18.20 -6.14
CA ARG A 89 -1.59 19.59 -6.53
C ARG A 89 -0.90 20.53 -5.56
N LEU A 90 -0.22 21.54 -6.08
CA LEU A 90 0.50 22.52 -5.27
C LEU A 90 -0.13 23.92 -5.38
N VAL A 91 -0.88 24.15 -6.45
CA VAL A 91 -1.50 25.45 -6.76
C VAL A 91 -2.95 25.23 -7.13
N LYS A 92 -3.84 26.11 -6.63
CA LYS A 92 -5.26 26.06 -6.95
C LYS A 92 -5.46 26.15 -8.47
N ASP A 93 -6.37 25.33 -8.99
CA ASP A 93 -6.73 25.26 -10.42
C ASP A 93 -5.61 24.80 -11.38
N ALA A 94 -4.41 24.47 -10.86
CA ALA A 94 -3.36 23.85 -11.65
C ALA A 94 -3.63 22.35 -11.88
N ALA A 95 -3.04 21.81 -12.96
CA ALA A 95 -3.02 20.38 -13.19
C ALA A 95 -2.20 19.67 -12.10
N GLY A 96 -2.63 18.47 -11.74
CA GLY A 96 -1.85 17.61 -10.85
C GLY A 96 -0.54 17.17 -11.50
N ILE A 97 0.49 17.01 -10.67
CA ILE A 97 1.82 16.56 -11.06
C ILE A 97 2.01 15.15 -10.50
N PRO A 98 2.49 14.17 -11.29
CA PRO A 98 2.83 12.85 -10.77
C PRO A 98 3.74 12.97 -9.55
N ALA A 99 3.40 12.29 -8.47
CA ALA A 99 4.04 12.46 -7.18
C ALA A 99 5.51 12.02 -7.20
N GLY A 100 5.87 11.10 -8.10
CA GLY A 100 7.27 10.73 -8.38
C GLY A 100 8.11 11.85 -9.00
N GLN A 101 7.49 12.92 -9.50
CA GLN A 101 8.17 14.12 -10.03
C GLN A 101 8.25 15.26 -9.01
N VAL A 102 7.61 15.10 -7.85
CA VAL A 102 7.58 16.12 -6.78
C VAL A 102 8.57 15.74 -5.69
N GLN A 103 9.40 16.70 -5.31
CA GLN A 103 10.36 16.56 -4.23
C GLN A 103 9.79 17.14 -2.94
N LEU A 104 9.41 16.28 -1.99
CA LEU A 104 8.89 16.68 -0.68
C LEU A 104 10.05 16.83 0.29
N ARG A 105 10.22 18.03 0.87
CA ARG A 105 11.30 18.32 1.82
C ARG A 105 10.85 18.07 3.26
N LEU A 106 11.55 17.18 3.95
CA LEU A 106 11.34 16.91 5.37
C LEU A 106 12.12 17.89 6.27
N PRO A 107 11.74 18.05 7.55
CA PRO A 107 12.41 18.94 8.52
C PRO A 107 13.92 18.71 8.66
N ASN A 108 14.39 17.46 8.58
CA ASN A 108 15.83 17.11 8.59
C ASN A 108 16.54 17.38 7.25
N SER A 109 15.89 18.05 6.29
CA SER A 109 16.36 18.32 4.93
C SER A 109 16.53 17.07 4.06
N LEU A 110 16.00 15.92 4.46
CA LEU A 110 15.80 14.79 3.56
C LEU A 110 14.76 15.20 2.51
N VAL A 111 14.97 14.77 1.28
CA VAL A 111 14.08 15.06 0.14
C VAL A 111 13.72 13.74 -0.49
N LEU A 112 12.42 13.45 -0.58
CA LEU A 112 11.88 12.19 -1.06
C LEU A 112 10.67 12.47 -1.97
N THR A 113 10.34 11.51 -2.83
CA THR A 113 9.05 11.50 -3.50
C THR A 113 7.97 10.99 -2.55
N TYR A 114 6.70 11.15 -2.93
CA TYR A 114 5.58 10.62 -2.16
C TYR A 114 5.69 9.10 -2.00
N GLY A 115 5.88 8.36 -3.09
CA GLY A 115 5.99 6.90 -3.06
C GLY A 115 7.17 6.40 -2.23
N GLN A 116 8.31 7.11 -2.25
CA GLN A 116 9.43 6.77 -1.37
C GLN A 116 9.05 6.89 0.11
N ILE A 117 8.24 7.88 0.50
CA ILE A 117 7.77 7.99 1.89
C ILE A 117 6.76 6.88 2.21
N VAL A 118 5.84 6.54 1.29
CA VAL A 118 4.92 5.39 1.44
C VAL A 118 5.70 4.09 1.69
N ALA A 119 6.80 3.86 0.96
CA ALA A 119 7.61 2.65 1.10
C ALA A 119 8.48 2.61 2.36
N LEU A 120 8.79 3.76 2.94
CA LEU A 120 9.66 3.89 4.12
C LEU A 120 8.88 3.89 5.44
N GLY A 121 7.66 4.46 5.44
CA GLY A 121 6.78 4.48 6.60
C GLY A 121 6.36 3.08 7.00
N GLY A 122 6.14 2.86 8.30
CA GLY A 122 5.68 1.58 8.85
C GLY A 122 6.74 0.47 8.92
N ASP A 123 7.51 0.27 7.85
CA ASP A 123 8.45 -0.86 7.74
C ASP A 123 9.90 -0.53 8.08
N PHE A 124 10.35 0.66 7.73
CA PHE A 124 11.72 1.10 8.01
C PHE A 124 11.78 2.19 9.06
N TYR A 125 10.73 3.01 9.13
CA TYR A 125 10.59 4.10 10.07
C TYR A 125 9.29 3.96 10.85
N GLY A 126 9.41 4.08 12.16
CA GLY A 126 8.35 3.79 13.12
C GLY A 126 8.93 3.52 14.50
N LEU A 127 8.05 3.19 15.45
CA LEU A 127 8.41 2.85 16.82
C LEU A 127 8.04 1.39 17.11
N PRO A 128 8.99 0.44 17.09
CA PRO A 128 8.69 -0.99 17.26
C PRO A 128 7.89 -1.32 18.54
N GLU A 129 8.16 -0.62 19.63
CA GLU A 129 7.51 -0.87 20.92
C GLU A 129 6.23 -0.05 21.13
N GLN A 130 5.87 0.82 20.17
CA GLN A 130 4.72 1.71 20.27
C GLN A 130 3.93 1.75 18.96
N PRO A 131 3.26 0.64 18.57
CA PRO A 131 2.37 0.66 17.42
C PRO A 131 1.33 1.77 17.55
N ILE A 132 1.02 2.40 16.43
CA ILE A 132 0.14 3.57 16.32
C ILE A 132 -1.26 3.20 16.79
N CYS A 133 -1.81 2.08 16.32
CA CYS A 133 -3.17 1.64 16.60
C CYS A 133 -3.42 1.36 18.09
N GLU A 134 -2.37 1.11 18.87
CA GLU A 134 -2.47 0.82 20.31
C GLU A 134 -2.59 2.07 21.19
N GLY A 135 -2.57 3.27 20.60
CA GLY A 135 -3.01 4.46 21.31
C GLY A 135 -4.47 4.31 21.78
N ALA A 136 -4.70 4.40 23.10
CA ALA A 136 -6.00 4.15 23.72
C ALA A 136 -7.11 5.10 23.22
N THR A 137 -6.74 6.32 22.83
CA THR A 137 -7.64 7.34 22.28
C THR A 137 -7.18 7.81 20.90
N PRO A 138 -8.05 8.40 20.07
CA PRO A 138 -7.64 9.01 18.81
C PRO A 138 -6.46 9.99 18.96
N ALA A 139 -6.45 10.80 20.01
CA ALA A 139 -5.34 11.71 20.30
C ALA A 139 -4.02 10.97 20.61
N ASN A 140 -4.07 9.83 21.32
CA ASN A 140 -2.85 9.04 21.56
C ASN A 140 -2.34 8.38 20.28
N ARG A 141 -3.22 7.91 19.39
CA ARG A 141 -2.82 7.34 18.10
C ARG A 141 -2.18 8.41 17.21
N LEU A 142 -2.77 9.60 17.16
CA LEU A 142 -2.19 10.75 16.45
C LEU A 142 -0.80 11.09 16.99
N GLN A 143 -0.61 11.14 18.32
CA GLN A 143 0.69 11.39 18.92
C GLN A 143 1.72 10.31 18.52
N ARG A 144 1.34 9.03 18.58
CA ARG A 144 2.23 7.92 18.18
C ARG A 144 2.58 7.97 16.70
N PHE A 145 1.63 8.32 15.84
CA PHE A 145 1.89 8.55 14.43
C PHE A 145 2.92 9.66 14.23
N LEU A 146 2.77 10.80 14.91
CA LEU A 146 3.75 11.90 14.82
C LEU A 146 5.15 11.47 15.27
N GLU A 147 5.26 10.68 16.33
CA GLU A 147 6.54 10.15 16.80
C GLU A 147 7.15 9.15 15.81
N ALA A 148 6.33 8.27 15.22
CA ALA A 148 6.73 7.36 14.16
C ALA A 148 7.23 8.11 12.92
N PHE A 149 6.46 9.09 12.43
CA PHE A 149 6.84 9.94 11.31
C PHE A 149 8.13 10.72 11.59
N ASN A 150 8.30 11.25 12.81
CA ASN A 150 9.50 11.99 13.21
C ASN A 150 10.77 11.14 13.21
N SER A 151 10.66 9.81 13.33
CA SER A 151 11.80 8.91 13.17
C SER A 151 12.41 8.99 11.76
N LEU A 152 11.61 9.29 10.73
CA LEU A 152 12.04 9.59 9.36
C LEU A 152 12.32 11.08 9.16
N ALA A 153 11.39 11.94 9.58
CA ALA A 153 11.32 13.33 9.15
C ALA A 153 12.22 14.29 9.94
N VAL A 154 12.55 13.95 11.19
CA VAL A 154 13.30 14.83 12.11
C VAL A 154 14.66 14.25 12.47
N SER A 155 14.79 12.93 12.58
CA SER A 155 16.07 12.31 12.94
C SER A 155 17.17 12.65 11.92
N PRO A 156 18.34 13.16 12.35
CA PRO A 156 19.48 13.38 11.46
C PRO A 156 20.03 12.10 10.84
N THR A 157 19.95 10.97 11.55
CA THR A 157 20.47 9.68 11.08
C THR A 157 19.66 9.13 9.90
N ALA A 158 18.39 9.53 9.79
CA ALA A 158 17.50 9.07 8.73
C ALA A 158 17.98 9.50 7.33
N LYS A 159 18.77 10.57 7.21
CA LYS A 159 19.19 11.09 5.89
C LYS A 159 20.05 10.10 5.12
N ASP A 160 21.05 9.53 5.78
CA ASP A 160 21.99 8.60 5.14
C ASP A 160 21.42 7.18 5.12
N GLU A 161 20.70 6.81 6.17
CA GLU A 161 20.02 5.51 6.31
C GLU A 161 18.93 5.34 5.25
N ALA A 162 18.05 6.33 5.03
CA ALA A 162 16.99 6.26 4.01
C ALA A 162 17.57 6.06 2.61
N ARG A 163 18.70 6.71 2.27
CA ARG A 163 19.36 6.51 0.97
C ARG A 163 19.90 5.09 0.82
N GLN A 164 20.43 4.50 1.88
CA GLN A 164 20.90 3.11 1.87
C GLN A 164 19.72 2.15 1.71
N ILE A 165 18.62 2.36 2.45
CA ILE A 165 17.40 1.57 2.33
C ILE A 165 16.85 1.63 0.90
N LEU A 166 16.72 2.84 0.34
CA LEU A 166 16.23 3.02 -1.03
C LEU A 166 17.15 2.35 -2.07
N SER A 167 18.46 2.32 -1.82
CA SER A 167 19.42 1.57 -2.66
C SER A 167 19.18 0.06 -2.61
N VAL A 168 18.85 -0.49 -1.43
CA VAL A 168 18.46 -1.91 -1.29
C VAL A 168 17.16 -2.17 -2.04
N MET A 169 16.14 -1.31 -1.89
CA MET A 169 14.87 -1.43 -2.62
C MET A 169 15.06 -1.36 -4.14
N GLN A 170 15.97 -0.51 -4.61
CA GLN A 170 16.25 -0.36 -6.04
C GLN A 170 16.74 -1.67 -6.68
N LYS A 171 17.40 -2.57 -5.92
CA LYS A 171 17.77 -3.90 -6.41
C LYS A 171 16.55 -4.74 -6.76
N ALA A 172 15.50 -4.71 -5.93
CA ALA A 172 14.23 -5.38 -6.19
C ALA A 172 13.54 -4.82 -7.43
N ILE A 173 13.52 -3.49 -7.55
CA ILE A 173 12.95 -2.76 -8.69
C ILE A 173 13.66 -3.17 -10.00
N ILE A 174 14.99 -3.17 -10.01
CA ILE A 174 15.78 -3.54 -11.19
C ILE A 174 15.50 -4.99 -11.58
N ALA A 175 15.51 -5.91 -10.62
CA ALA A 175 15.25 -7.31 -10.89
C ALA A 175 13.83 -7.54 -11.44
N THR A 176 12.84 -6.81 -10.90
CA THR A 176 11.45 -6.87 -11.33
C THR A 176 11.29 -6.36 -12.76
N ASN A 177 11.86 -5.20 -13.09
CA ASN A 177 11.83 -4.66 -14.46
C ASN A 177 12.51 -5.58 -15.47
N LEU A 178 13.62 -6.23 -15.09
CA LEU A 178 14.28 -7.22 -15.94
C LEU A 178 13.37 -8.41 -16.23
N ALA A 179 12.69 -8.95 -15.21
CA ALA A 179 11.74 -10.04 -15.42
C ALA A 179 10.58 -9.66 -16.33
N ILE A 180 10.01 -8.46 -16.15
CA ILE A 180 8.93 -7.93 -17.00
C ILE A 180 9.40 -7.81 -18.44
N ARG A 181 10.58 -7.23 -18.65
CA ARG A 181 11.21 -7.10 -19.98
C ARG A 181 11.42 -8.46 -20.64
N ASP A 182 11.79 -9.47 -19.88
CA ASP A 182 12.05 -10.82 -20.36
C ASP A 182 10.77 -11.68 -20.49
N GLY A 183 9.60 -11.11 -20.18
CA GLY A 183 8.29 -11.78 -20.26
C GLY A 183 7.98 -12.75 -19.11
N ASN A 184 8.79 -12.73 -18.05
CA ASN A 184 8.58 -13.53 -16.83
C ASN A 184 7.60 -12.82 -15.89
N GLN A 185 6.99 -13.58 -14.97
CA GLN A 185 6.10 -12.98 -13.98
C GLN A 185 6.88 -12.28 -12.86
N PRO A 186 6.56 -11.02 -12.50
CA PRO A 186 7.24 -10.26 -11.45
C PRO A 186 7.39 -10.99 -10.11
N HIS A 187 6.35 -11.71 -9.66
CA HIS A 187 6.39 -12.43 -8.39
C HIS A 187 7.50 -13.50 -8.31
N GLU A 188 7.94 -14.06 -9.44
CA GLU A 188 9.03 -15.05 -9.49
C GLU A 188 10.37 -14.43 -9.08
N VAL A 189 10.56 -13.13 -9.29
CA VAL A 189 11.75 -12.38 -8.88
C VAL A 189 11.87 -12.33 -7.35
N TYR A 190 10.76 -12.10 -6.65
CA TYR A 190 10.75 -12.09 -5.20
C TYR A 190 11.01 -13.49 -4.61
N GLU A 191 10.66 -14.57 -5.31
CA GLU A 191 11.06 -15.91 -4.92
C GLU A 191 12.57 -16.13 -5.09
N PHE A 192 13.17 -15.57 -6.14
CA PHE A 192 14.61 -15.68 -6.44
C PHE A 192 15.49 -14.82 -5.52
N LEU A 193 15.09 -13.58 -5.25
CA LEU A 193 15.84 -12.65 -4.38
C LEU A 193 15.92 -13.13 -2.93
N GLY A 194 14.98 -13.98 -2.50
CA GLY A 194 15.00 -14.63 -1.18
C GLY A 194 15.11 -13.62 -0.04
N ASP A 195 15.87 -13.98 1.00
CA ASP A 195 16.02 -13.18 2.23
C ASP A 195 17.09 -12.10 2.13
N THR A 196 17.86 -12.05 1.03
CA THR A 196 19.05 -11.20 0.92
C THR A 196 18.72 -9.72 1.10
N LEU A 197 17.56 -9.27 0.61
CA LEU A 197 17.15 -7.87 0.79
C LEU A 197 16.74 -7.54 2.23
N SER A 198 16.08 -8.47 2.92
CA SER A 198 15.71 -8.30 4.33
C SER A 198 16.93 -8.37 5.25
N GLU A 199 17.92 -9.20 4.92
CA GLU A 199 19.23 -9.26 5.58
C GLU A 199 20.00 -7.94 5.44
N GLU A 200 20.09 -7.40 4.22
CA GLU A 200 20.71 -6.10 3.98
C GLU A 200 19.96 -4.97 4.70
N SER A 201 18.63 -4.96 4.64
CA SER A 201 17.76 -4.00 5.33
C SER A 201 17.94 -4.05 6.84
N ASN A 202 18.08 -5.25 7.41
CA ASN A 202 18.40 -5.43 8.82
C ASN A 202 19.75 -4.79 9.16
N GLY A 203 20.78 -5.05 8.35
CA GLY A 203 22.10 -4.44 8.49
C GLY A 203 22.07 -2.90 8.47
N VAL A 204 21.40 -2.32 7.46
CA VAL A 204 21.27 -0.86 7.31
C VAL A 204 20.58 -0.23 8.51
N THR A 205 19.60 -0.91 9.11
CA THR A 205 18.84 -0.41 10.26
C THR A 205 19.43 -0.82 11.62
N GLY A 206 20.73 -1.14 11.66
CA GLY A 206 21.51 -1.36 12.88
C GLY A 206 21.44 -2.79 13.44
N GLY A 207 21.02 -3.76 12.63
CA GLY A 207 21.02 -5.18 12.94
C GLY A 207 22.19 -5.94 12.34
N GLY A 208 22.19 -7.26 12.53
CA GLY A 208 23.17 -8.18 11.99
C GLY A 208 24.52 -8.17 12.73
N SER A 209 25.31 -9.21 12.49
CA SER A 209 26.60 -9.46 13.09
C SER A 209 27.49 -10.26 12.14
N LEU A 210 28.76 -10.47 12.52
CA LEU A 210 29.72 -11.27 11.73
C LEU A 210 29.29 -12.73 11.54
N VAL A 211 28.37 -13.24 12.36
CA VAL A 211 27.92 -14.65 12.35
C VAL A 211 26.47 -14.82 11.91
N SER A 212 25.71 -13.73 11.79
CA SER A 212 24.31 -13.76 11.36
C SER A 212 23.90 -12.40 10.83
N SER A 213 23.42 -12.33 9.58
CA SER A 213 22.85 -11.12 9.00
C SER A 213 21.51 -10.72 9.63
N LEU A 214 20.83 -11.64 10.31
CA LEU A 214 19.53 -11.41 10.95
C LEU A 214 19.65 -10.98 12.41
N PHE A 215 20.71 -11.40 13.13
CA PHE A 215 20.84 -11.14 14.56
C PHE A 215 22.11 -10.34 14.92
N PRO A 216 22.00 -9.31 15.79
CA PRO A 216 20.79 -8.81 16.46
C PRO A 216 19.77 -8.17 15.49
N LEU A 217 18.53 -8.01 15.95
CA LEU A 217 17.47 -7.38 15.16
C LEU A 217 17.71 -5.85 15.08
N GLY A 218 17.86 -5.35 13.86
CA GLY A 218 17.79 -3.93 13.51
C GLY A 218 16.36 -3.42 13.56
N ARG A 219 16.17 -2.12 13.33
CA ARG A 219 14.85 -1.49 13.41
C ARG A 219 13.84 -2.11 12.44
N TYR A 220 14.28 -2.45 11.22
CA TYR A 220 13.45 -3.11 10.21
C TYR A 220 12.83 -4.43 10.73
N LEU A 221 13.66 -5.35 11.24
CA LEU A 221 13.15 -6.63 11.75
C LEU A 221 12.35 -6.49 13.04
N LYS A 222 12.64 -5.48 13.86
CA LYS A 222 11.83 -5.17 15.05
C LYS A 222 10.44 -4.65 14.68
N LEU A 223 10.34 -3.78 13.66
CA LEU A 223 9.06 -3.32 13.13
C LEU A 223 8.27 -4.52 12.58
N ALA A 224 8.90 -5.36 11.74
CA ALA A 224 8.26 -6.56 11.21
C ALA A 224 7.78 -7.56 12.30
N ALA A 225 8.49 -7.64 13.44
CA ALA A 225 8.08 -8.48 14.55
C ALA A 225 6.83 -7.96 15.28
N ASN A 226 6.69 -6.63 15.40
CA ASN A 226 5.57 -5.96 16.06
C ASN A 226 4.82 -4.99 15.12
N ASN A 227 4.32 -5.52 14.00
CA ASN A 227 3.68 -4.77 12.92
C ASN A 227 2.14 -4.87 12.94
N VAL A 228 1.50 -4.80 14.10
CA VAL A 228 0.03 -4.85 14.17
C VAL A 228 -0.63 -3.75 13.34
N ASP A 229 0.03 -2.59 13.18
CA ASP A 229 -0.43 -1.46 12.36
C ASP A 229 -0.61 -1.78 10.87
N HIS A 230 -0.19 -2.97 10.40
CA HIS A 230 -0.32 -3.38 9.00
C HIS A 230 -1.63 -4.13 8.72
N PHE A 231 -2.34 -4.59 9.76
CA PHE A 231 -3.40 -5.59 9.58
C PHE A 231 -4.79 -5.04 9.87
N GLY A 232 -5.69 -5.16 8.88
CA GLY A 232 -7.14 -4.98 9.01
C GLY A 232 -7.53 -3.71 9.77
N GLU A 233 -8.34 -3.86 10.83
CA GLU A 233 -8.83 -2.71 11.61
C GLU A 233 -7.71 -1.89 12.26
N TRP A 234 -6.55 -2.50 12.50
CA TRP A 234 -5.40 -1.82 13.11
C TRP A 234 -4.70 -0.90 12.09
N ALA A 235 -4.57 -1.34 10.84
CA ALA A 235 -4.11 -0.49 9.73
C ALA A 235 -5.06 0.66 9.45
N LEU A 236 -6.37 0.40 9.50
CA LEU A 236 -7.37 1.46 9.41
C LEU A 236 -7.17 2.53 10.51
N LEU A 237 -6.92 2.13 11.76
CA LEU A 237 -6.65 3.06 12.85
C LEU A 237 -5.34 3.84 12.68
N ALA A 238 -4.29 3.20 12.15
CA ALA A 238 -3.02 3.83 11.87
C ALA A 238 -3.13 4.86 10.73
N TYR A 239 -3.78 4.48 9.62
CA TYR A 239 -4.10 5.39 8.52
C TYR A 239 -4.92 6.58 8.99
N VAL A 240 -6.04 6.36 9.70
CA VAL A 240 -6.89 7.45 10.19
C VAL A 240 -6.10 8.42 11.07
N ALA A 241 -5.24 7.92 11.97
CA ALA A 241 -4.41 8.78 12.81
C ALA A 241 -3.43 9.62 11.98
N GLY A 242 -2.78 9.00 10.99
CA GLY A 242 -1.81 9.67 10.12
C GLY A 242 -2.43 10.67 9.15
N HIS A 243 -3.51 10.28 8.48
CA HIS A 243 -4.26 11.17 7.60
C HIS A 243 -4.79 12.37 8.37
N THR A 244 -5.33 12.18 9.58
CA THR A 244 -5.75 13.29 10.46
C THR A 244 -4.59 14.26 10.75
N ALA A 245 -3.39 13.75 11.04
CA ALA A 245 -2.21 14.59 11.25
C ALA A 245 -1.82 15.38 9.98
N ALA A 246 -1.89 14.75 8.81
CA ALA A 246 -1.66 15.39 7.52
C ALA A 246 -2.68 16.51 7.23
N LEU A 247 -3.96 16.29 7.53
CA LEU A 247 -5.01 17.29 7.36
C LEU A 247 -4.82 18.48 8.32
N HIS A 248 -4.45 18.24 9.58
CA HIS A 248 -4.06 19.32 10.49
C HIS A 248 -2.90 20.14 9.94
N GLN A 249 -1.89 19.47 9.37
CA GLN A 249 -0.74 20.12 8.76
C GLN A 249 -1.13 20.90 7.49
N ALA A 250 -2.10 20.43 6.71
CA ALA A 250 -2.66 21.15 5.56
C ALA A 250 -3.39 22.44 5.99
N VAL A 251 -4.13 22.42 7.10
CA VAL A 251 -4.73 23.63 7.68
C VAL A 251 -3.65 24.61 8.18
N LEU A 252 -2.55 24.11 8.75
CA LEU A 252 -1.42 24.98 9.09
C LEU A 252 -0.83 25.66 7.84
N ALA A 253 -0.69 24.90 6.74
CA ALA A 253 -0.22 25.43 5.47
C ALA A 253 -1.16 26.51 4.90
N HIS A 254 -2.48 26.30 4.99
CA HIS A 254 -3.48 27.30 4.59
C HIS A 254 -3.28 28.62 5.34
N ASN A 255 -3.15 28.54 6.67
CA ASN A 255 -3.06 29.70 7.53
C ASN A 255 -1.73 30.43 7.42
N SER A 256 -0.63 29.73 7.12
CA SER A 256 0.69 30.33 6.99
C SER A 256 0.99 30.87 5.60
N GLY A 257 0.37 30.32 4.55
CA GLY A 257 0.74 30.58 3.16
C GLY A 257 2.16 30.09 2.82
N ASP A 258 2.72 29.17 3.61
CA ASP A 258 4.05 28.58 3.39
C ASP A 258 3.90 27.23 2.68
N ASP A 259 4.32 27.18 1.41
CA ASP A 259 4.28 25.97 0.58
C ASP A 259 5.01 24.78 1.23
N ARG A 260 6.03 25.03 2.08
CA ARG A 260 6.74 23.96 2.80
C ARG A 260 5.84 23.22 3.78
N GLN A 261 4.83 23.89 4.32
CA GLN A 261 3.86 23.25 5.22
C GLN A 261 2.91 22.34 4.44
N LEU A 262 2.62 22.65 3.17
CA LEU A 262 1.86 21.75 2.28
C LEU A 262 2.72 20.55 1.87
N GLU A 263 4.00 20.75 1.55
CA GLU A 263 4.94 19.64 1.33
C GLU A 263 4.99 18.71 2.55
N LEU A 264 5.05 19.27 3.77
CA LEU A 264 5.04 18.48 4.99
C LEU A 264 3.69 17.75 5.21
N ALA A 265 2.57 18.37 4.85
CA ALA A 265 1.26 17.71 4.89
C ALA A 265 1.23 16.50 3.95
N TYR A 266 1.73 16.64 2.73
CA TYR A 266 1.86 15.51 1.80
C TYR A 266 2.83 14.44 2.30
N ALA A 267 3.95 14.82 2.91
CA ALA A 267 4.87 13.85 3.50
C ALA A 267 4.24 13.07 4.67
N MET A 268 3.49 13.72 5.54
CA MET A 268 2.71 13.05 6.58
C MET A 268 1.67 12.12 5.95
N ASN A 269 0.97 12.58 4.91
CA ASN A 269 -0.03 11.75 4.24
C ASN A 269 0.57 10.52 3.58
N ALA A 270 1.73 10.65 2.92
CA ALA A 270 2.43 9.53 2.33
C ALA A 270 2.82 8.47 3.38
N PHE A 271 3.28 8.90 4.55
CA PHE A 271 3.58 7.99 5.65
C PHE A 271 2.31 7.30 6.19
N ALA A 272 1.16 7.99 6.18
CA ALA A 272 -0.13 7.39 6.53
C ALA A 272 -0.63 6.42 5.46
N ASP A 273 -0.45 6.76 4.19
CA ASP A 273 -0.90 5.99 3.04
C ASP A 273 -0.16 4.66 2.93
N HIS A 274 0.99 4.49 3.58
CA HIS A 274 1.58 3.17 3.80
C HIS A 274 0.53 2.18 4.34
N PHE A 275 -0.09 2.53 5.47
CA PHE A 275 -1.14 1.72 6.10
C PHE A 275 -2.43 1.67 5.26
N LEU A 276 -2.70 2.70 4.45
CA LEU A 276 -3.82 2.64 3.49
C LEU A 276 -3.56 1.60 2.41
N THR A 277 -2.33 1.53 1.87
CA THR A 277 -1.97 0.58 0.84
C THR A 277 -1.94 -0.86 1.36
N ASP A 278 -1.61 -1.07 2.64
CA ASP A 278 -1.71 -2.40 3.27
C ASP A 278 -3.15 -2.93 3.27
N LEU A 279 -4.14 -2.05 3.37
CA LEU A 279 -5.57 -2.42 3.28
C LEU A 279 -5.99 -2.90 1.88
N PHE A 280 -5.09 -2.90 0.89
CA PHE A 280 -5.34 -3.50 -0.42
C PHE A 280 -4.54 -4.78 -0.64
N SER A 281 -3.69 -5.20 0.31
CA SER A 281 -3.02 -6.49 0.26
C SER A 281 -3.85 -7.54 1.00
N ALA A 282 -4.28 -8.58 0.29
CA ALA A 282 -5.13 -9.63 0.85
C ALA A 282 -4.57 -10.27 2.14
N GLY A 283 -3.25 -10.43 2.24
CA GLY A 283 -2.55 -10.95 3.41
C GLY A 283 -2.72 -10.11 4.69
N HIS A 284 -3.13 -8.85 4.56
CA HIS A 284 -3.32 -7.93 5.67
C HIS A 284 -4.78 -7.82 6.14
N LEU A 285 -5.74 -8.34 5.37
CA LEU A 285 -7.17 -8.06 5.60
C LEU A 285 -7.80 -8.85 6.77
N ARG A 286 -7.58 -10.16 6.79
CA ARG A 286 -8.29 -11.08 7.71
C ARG A 286 -7.37 -11.90 8.61
N VAL A 287 -6.07 -11.63 8.59
CA VAL A 287 -5.10 -12.29 9.46
C VAL A 287 -5.25 -11.76 10.89
N PRO A 288 -5.55 -12.60 11.90
CA PRO A 288 -5.73 -12.17 13.29
C PRO A 288 -4.37 -11.95 13.98
N ARG A 289 -3.57 -11.00 13.45
CA ARG A 289 -2.16 -10.75 13.81
C ARG A 289 -1.96 -10.56 15.31
N LYS A 290 -2.70 -9.61 15.89
CA LYS A 290 -2.61 -9.24 17.30
C LYS A 290 -3.05 -10.39 18.21
N GLN A 291 -4.13 -11.07 17.85
CA GLN A 291 -4.69 -12.16 18.64
C GLN A 291 -3.77 -13.39 18.62
N LEU A 292 -3.15 -13.71 17.48
CA LEU A 292 -2.17 -14.79 17.37
C LEU A 292 -0.92 -14.53 18.23
N ALA A 293 -0.39 -13.31 18.20
CA ALA A 293 0.72 -12.90 19.07
C ALA A 293 0.36 -13.06 20.56
N ALA A 294 -0.88 -12.74 20.95
CA ALA A 294 -1.34 -12.86 22.33
C ALA A 294 -1.55 -14.30 22.83
N VAL A 295 -2.00 -15.22 21.97
CA VAL A 295 -2.34 -16.60 22.39
C VAL A 295 -1.20 -17.61 22.21
N VAL A 296 -0.17 -17.29 21.44
CA VAL A 296 0.97 -18.17 21.19
C VAL A 296 2.17 -17.75 22.03
N THR A 297 2.83 -18.72 22.67
CA THR A 297 4.06 -18.48 23.44
C THR A 297 5.27 -19.16 22.77
N PRO A 298 6.37 -18.43 22.50
CA PRO A 298 6.53 -16.97 22.67
C PRO A 298 5.69 -16.18 21.66
N SER A 299 5.37 -14.91 21.98
CA SER A 299 4.59 -14.01 21.12
C SER A 299 5.17 -13.90 19.70
N ASP A 300 6.50 -13.84 19.60
CA ASP A 300 7.22 -13.80 18.31
C ASP A 300 6.92 -15.02 17.44
N LEU A 301 6.65 -16.19 18.02
CA LEU A 301 6.22 -17.36 17.28
C LEU A 301 4.78 -17.21 16.77
N GLY A 302 3.90 -16.61 17.57
CA GLY A 302 2.56 -16.23 17.15
C GLY A 302 2.61 -15.31 15.94
N SER A 303 3.44 -14.27 16.03
CA SER A 303 3.76 -13.42 14.90
C SER A 303 4.32 -14.22 13.71
N LEU A 304 5.29 -15.09 13.91
CA LEU A 304 5.89 -15.83 12.81
C LEU A 304 4.88 -16.70 12.05
N ILE A 305 3.96 -17.38 12.76
CA ILE A 305 2.99 -18.27 12.11
C ILE A 305 1.87 -17.53 11.39
N THR A 306 1.55 -16.28 11.75
CA THR A 306 0.54 -15.51 11.01
C THR A 306 0.96 -15.30 9.57
N ARG A 307 2.28 -15.31 9.33
CA ARG A 307 2.85 -15.09 8.01
C ARG A 307 2.44 -16.15 6.98
N PHE A 308 2.18 -17.38 7.40
CA PHE A 308 1.70 -18.41 6.48
C PHE A 308 0.31 -18.10 5.94
N MET A 309 -0.57 -17.54 6.77
CA MET A 309 -1.89 -17.08 6.32
C MET A 309 -1.79 -15.82 5.48
N HIS A 310 -0.94 -14.88 5.89
CA HIS A 310 -0.62 -13.68 5.10
C HIS A 310 -0.18 -14.05 3.68
N ASP A 311 0.86 -14.89 3.56
CA ASP A 311 1.42 -15.29 2.27
C ASP A 311 0.41 -16.12 1.45
N GLU A 312 -0.43 -16.93 2.11
CA GLU A 312 -1.53 -17.68 1.48
C GLU A 312 -2.60 -16.74 0.89
N ASP A 313 -3.09 -15.79 1.67
CA ASP A 313 -4.10 -14.82 1.27
C ASP A 313 -3.59 -13.89 0.16
N SER A 314 -2.36 -13.38 0.27
CA SER A 314 -1.73 -12.58 -0.78
C SER A 314 -1.57 -13.36 -2.09
N LYS A 315 -1.15 -14.63 -2.01
CA LYS A 315 -0.91 -15.47 -3.21
C LYS A 315 -2.19 -15.86 -3.94
N PHE A 316 -3.19 -16.34 -3.21
CA PHE A 316 -4.40 -16.87 -3.83
C PHE A 316 -5.46 -15.79 -4.05
N GLY A 317 -5.40 -14.69 -3.30
CA GLY A 317 -6.29 -13.55 -3.37
C GLY A 317 -7.64 -13.80 -2.68
N LEU A 318 -8.29 -12.71 -2.29
CA LEU A 318 -9.59 -12.70 -1.63
C LEU A 318 -10.60 -11.94 -2.49
N ASN A 319 -11.81 -12.48 -2.61
CA ASN A 319 -12.96 -11.76 -3.11
C ASN A 319 -13.38 -10.76 -2.03
N VAL A 320 -13.38 -9.49 -2.39
CA VAL A 320 -13.65 -8.36 -1.50
C VAL A 320 -14.68 -7.42 -2.13
N SER A 321 -15.24 -6.55 -1.30
CA SER A 321 -16.11 -5.46 -1.72
C SER A 321 -15.86 -4.23 -0.86
N ASN A 322 -16.20 -3.03 -1.35
CA ASN A 322 -16.07 -1.78 -0.59
C ASN A 322 -17.43 -1.14 -0.28
N ALA A 323 -17.42 -0.01 0.43
CA ALA A 323 -18.63 0.74 0.80
C ALA A 323 -19.38 1.31 -0.42
N ARG A 324 -18.71 1.46 -1.56
CA ARG A 324 -19.28 1.91 -2.83
C ARG A 324 -19.99 0.79 -3.60
N GLY A 325 -19.88 -0.45 -3.13
CA GLY A 325 -20.49 -1.63 -3.76
C GLY A 325 -19.64 -2.25 -4.87
N ASP A 326 -18.41 -1.76 -5.10
CA ASP A 326 -17.47 -2.40 -6.00
C ASP A 326 -17.11 -3.78 -5.46
N LYS A 327 -16.84 -4.73 -6.37
CA LYS A 327 -16.42 -6.10 -6.04
C LYS A 327 -15.26 -6.50 -6.92
N TRP A 328 -14.20 -7.04 -6.33
CA TRP A 328 -13.04 -7.51 -7.07
C TRP A 328 -12.33 -8.63 -6.31
N ARG A 329 -11.33 -9.22 -6.96
CA ARG A 329 -10.40 -10.13 -6.30
C ARG A 329 -9.13 -9.35 -5.99
N ALA A 330 -8.85 -9.16 -4.70
CA ALA A 330 -7.62 -8.56 -4.21
C ALA A 330 -6.56 -9.65 -4.07
N TYR A 331 -5.43 -9.53 -4.76
CA TYR A 331 -4.21 -10.23 -4.35
C TYR A 331 -3.47 -9.33 -3.35
N GLY A 332 -2.29 -9.75 -2.92
CA GLY A 332 -1.51 -8.93 -1.99
C GLY A 332 -0.05 -8.88 -2.35
N ASP A 333 0.77 -8.71 -1.33
CA ASP A 333 2.22 -8.65 -1.40
C ASP A 333 2.82 -9.53 -2.51
N LYS A 334 3.66 -8.92 -3.37
CA LYS A 334 4.39 -9.49 -4.53
C LYS A 334 3.55 -9.65 -5.77
N ARG A 335 2.29 -9.25 -5.75
CA ARG A 335 1.33 -9.48 -6.83
C ARG A 335 0.91 -8.19 -7.51
N TYR A 336 1.32 -7.01 -7.03
CA TYR A 336 0.91 -5.72 -7.60
C TYR A 336 1.25 -5.59 -9.09
N PHE A 337 2.41 -6.13 -9.50
CA PHE A 337 2.85 -6.11 -10.90
C PHE A 337 2.34 -7.30 -11.72
N ASP A 338 1.62 -8.25 -11.11
CA ASP A 338 1.00 -9.34 -11.84
C ASP A 338 -0.26 -8.86 -12.56
N THR A 339 -0.47 -9.36 -13.77
CA THR A 339 -1.68 -9.04 -14.57
C THR A 339 -2.99 -9.39 -13.86
N LEU A 340 -2.97 -10.42 -13.01
CA LEU A 340 -4.12 -10.87 -12.22
C LEU A 340 -4.57 -9.84 -11.19
N ASP A 341 -3.70 -8.93 -10.73
CA ASP A 341 -4.01 -7.97 -9.68
C ASP A 341 -4.50 -6.61 -10.21
N SER A 342 -4.64 -6.47 -11.53
CA SER A 342 -5.03 -5.19 -12.17
C SER A 342 -6.28 -4.53 -11.59
N ALA A 343 -7.29 -5.31 -11.17
CA ALA A 343 -8.50 -4.78 -10.53
C ALA A 343 -8.21 -4.20 -9.14
N ASN A 344 -7.35 -4.84 -8.36
CA ASN A 344 -6.92 -4.37 -7.06
C ASN A 344 -6.02 -3.13 -7.19
N CYS A 345 -5.09 -3.14 -8.17
CA CYS A 345 -4.23 -2.01 -8.50
C CYS A 345 -5.05 -0.75 -8.83
N ARG A 346 -6.16 -0.88 -9.56
CA ARG A 346 -7.08 0.24 -9.80
C ARG A 346 -7.69 0.77 -8.50
N GLN A 347 -8.15 -0.12 -7.61
CA GLN A 347 -8.80 0.28 -6.36
C GLN A 347 -7.83 1.00 -5.40
N VAL A 348 -6.61 0.47 -5.22
CA VAL A 348 -5.60 1.13 -4.37
C VAL A 348 -5.17 2.49 -4.93
N LYS A 349 -4.96 2.60 -6.26
CA LYS A 349 -4.64 3.89 -6.90
C LYS A 349 -5.74 4.93 -6.68
N LEU A 350 -7.01 4.52 -6.81
CA LEU A 350 -8.15 5.40 -6.54
C LEU A 350 -8.17 5.84 -5.07
N ALA A 351 -7.99 4.92 -4.12
CA ALA A 351 -8.00 5.23 -2.69
C ALA A 351 -6.88 6.22 -2.30
N VAL A 352 -5.64 5.97 -2.74
CA VAL A 352 -4.49 6.85 -2.47
C VAL A 352 -4.68 8.21 -3.16
N GLN A 353 -5.22 8.25 -4.38
CA GLN A 353 -5.56 9.52 -5.02
C GLN A 353 -6.60 10.31 -4.21
N ARG A 354 -7.62 9.65 -3.64
CA ARG A 354 -8.60 10.34 -2.76
C ARG A 354 -7.97 10.84 -1.47
N SER A 355 -7.06 10.07 -0.87
CA SER A 355 -6.28 10.51 0.29
C SER A 355 -5.50 11.79 -0.02
N VAL A 356 -4.79 11.82 -1.15
CA VAL A 356 -4.03 12.99 -1.61
C VAL A 356 -4.92 14.19 -1.96
N ASP A 357 -6.05 13.96 -2.64
CA ASP A 357 -7.01 15.01 -2.99
C ASP A 357 -7.57 15.68 -1.73
N GLU A 358 -7.88 14.89 -0.69
CA GLU A 358 -8.44 15.40 0.57
C GLU A 358 -7.46 16.29 1.35
N VAL A 359 -6.15 16.00 1.29
CA VAL A 359 -5.10 16.89 1.82
C VAL A 359 -5.13 18.24 1.10
N PHE A 360 -5.20 18.24 -0.23
CA PHE A 360 -5.22 19.48 -1.00
C PHE A 360 -6.50 20.27 -0.79
N ASP A 361 -7.66 19.60 -0.79
CA ASP A 361 -8.95 20.21 -0.54
C ASP A 361 -9.00 20.85 0.84
N THR A 362 -8.44 20.19 1.85
CA THR A 362 -8.28 20.72 3.21
C THR A 362 -7.38 21.95 3.22
N PHE A 363 -6.26 21.93 2.50
CA PHE A 363 -5.39 23.10 2.35
C PHE A 363 -6.11 24.27 1.67
N ILE A 364 -6.91 24.04 0.62
CA ILE A 364 -7.64 25.11 -0.06
C ILE A 364 -8.75 25.69 0.82
N ARG A 365 -9.48 24.84 1.55
CA ARG A 365 -10.63 25.26 2.38
C ARG A 365 -10.21 25.82 3.74
N GLY A 366 -9.07 25.39 4.28
CA GLY A 366 -8.63 25.74 5.64
C GLY A 366 -9.43 25.07 6.75
N THR A 367 -10.18 24.00 6.45
CA THR A 367 -11.08 23.33 7.40
C THR A 367 -10.93 21.82 7.34
N LEU A 368 -10.98 21.17 8.51
CA LEU A 368 -10.84 19.72 8.63
C LEU A 368 -12.18 19.00 8.38
N PRO A 369 -12.22 17.96 7.55
CA PRO A 369 -13.29 16.98 7.57
C PRO A 369 -13.22 16.14 8.86
N ALA A 370 -14.36 15.61 9.29
CA ALA A 370 -14.41 14.64 10.39
C ALA A 370 -13.89 13.26 9.90
N PRO A 371 -13.18 12.47 10.75
CA PRO A 371 -12.58 11.19 10.34
C PRO A 371 -13.55 10.18 9.70
N GLU A 372 -14.81 10.17 10.12
CA GLU A 372 -15.86 9.33 9.53
C GLU A 372 -16.22 9.69 8.08
N ASN A 373 -15.76 10.83 7.59
CA ASN A 373 -16.02 11.33 6.23
C ASN A 373 -14.77 11.28 5.33
N TYR A 374 -13.67 10.66 5.77
CA TYR A 374 -12.46 10.53 4.95
C TYR A 374 -12.77 9.71 3.70
N ILE A 375 -12.62 10.34 2.54
CA ILE A 375 -13.15 9.82 1.26
C ILE A 375 -12.41 8.54 0.83
N ALA A 376 -11.13 8.41 1.16
CA ALA A 376 -10.34 7.22 0.86
C ALA A 376 -10.93 5.95 1.49
N LEU A 377 -11.62 6.07 2.63
CA LEU A 377 -12.23 4.94 3.34
C LEU A 377 -13.42 4.33 2.60
N ASP A 378 -14.00 5.02 1.63
CA ASP A 378 -15.08 4.45 0.80
C ASP A 378 -14.55 3.38 -0.17
N TYR A 379 -13.24 3.38 -0.46
CA TYR A 379 -12.60 2.52 -1.46
C TYR A 379 -11.99 1.27 -0.87
N ILE A 380 -11.68 1.25 0.44
CA ILE A 380 -11.03 0.11 1.08
C ILE A 380 -11.96 -1.12 1.09
N PRO A 381 -11.40 -2.34 1.08
CA PRO A 381 -12.16 -3.56 1.36
C PRO A 381 -12.94 -3.47 2.68
N ASP A 382 -14.16 -4.00 2.68
CA ASP A 382 -14.96 -4.18 3.88
C ASP A 382 -14.29 -5.22 4.79
N LEU A 383 -13.63 -4.70 5.82
CA LEU A 383 -12.86 -5.47 6.78
C LEU A 383 -13.70 -6.42 7.64
N LYS A 384 -15.03 -6.22 7.72
CA LYS A 384 -15.95 -7.15 8.39
C LYS A 384 -16.40 -8.24 7.43
N ALA A 385 -16.76 -7.86 6.19
CA ALA A 385 -17.21 -8.81 5.18
C ALA A 385 -16.12 -9.83 4.83
N VAL A 386 -14.86 -9.39 4.71
CA VAL A 386 -13.73 -10.27 4.37
C VAL A 386 -13.40 -11.33 5.43
N GLN A 387 -13.86 -11.15 6.68
CA GLN A 387 -13.74 -12.18 7.73
C GLN A 387 -14.68 -13.37 7.47
N ASN A 388 -15.76 -13.15 6.70
CA ASN A 388 -16.67 -14.21 6.35
C ASN A 388 -16.03 -15.09 5.26
N PRO A 389 -15.83 -16.40 5.50
CA PRO A 389 -15.25 -17.28 4.50
C PRO A 389 -16.19 -17.52 3.30
N SER A 390 -17.46 -17.14 3.38
CA SER A 390 -18.38 -17.30 2.24
C SER A 390 -17.87 -16.55 1.00
N GLY A 391 -17.68 -17.27 -0.10
CA GLY A 391 -17.11 -16.72 -1.34
C GLY A 391 -15.59 -16.62 -1.35
N ASN A 392 -14.90 -17.02 -0.29
CA ASN A 392 -13.45 -17.13 -0.20
C ASN A 392 -13.04 -18.55 0.21
N PHE A 393 -11.77 -18.88 0.05
CA PHE A 393 -11.25 -20.10 0.65
C PHE A 393 -11.14 -19.95 2.19
N SER A 394 -11.15 -21.08 2.88
CA SER A 394 -11.15 -21.15 4.35
C SER A 394 -9.88 -20.51 4.92
N PRO A 395 -9.95 -19.56 5.86
CA PRO A 395 -8.76 -18.95 6.44
C PRO A 395 -7.96 -19.98 7.27
N LEU A 396 -6.63 -19.86 7.25
CA LEU A 396 -5.77 -20.73 8.08
C LEU A 396 -5.99 -20.52 9.58
N PHE A 397 -6.21 -19.27 10.00
CA PHE A 397 -6.56 -18.88 11.37
C PHE A 397 -7.79 -17.97 11.37
N VAL A 398 -8.64 -18.11 12.39
CA VAL A 398 -9.89 -17.34 12.48
C VAL A 398 -10.28 -17.12 13.93
N MET A 399 -10.89 -15.97 14.20
CA MET A 399 -11.48 -15.68 15.51
C MET A 399 -12.86 -16.31 15.63
N GLU A 400 -13.10 -17.01 16.73
CA GLU A 400 -14.43 -17.42 17.18
C GLU A 400 -14.59 -17.01 18.65
N GLY A 401 -15.32 -15.91 18.87
CA GLY A 401 -15.35 -15.24 20.17
C GLY A 401 -13.95 -14.75 20.55
N ASP A 402 -13.44 -15.22 21.69
CA ASP A 402 -12.11 -14.91 22.23
C ASP A 402 -11.03 -15.92 21.81
N LYS A 403 -11.39 -16.97 21.06
CA LYS A 403 -10.47 -18.03 20.65
C LYS A 403 -9.96 -17.82 19.25
N VAL A 404 -8.68 -18.13 19.05
CA VAL A 404 -8.11 -18.33 17.73
C VAL A 404 -8.23 -19.81 17.36
N LEU A 405 -9.01 -20.12 16.33
CA LEU A 405 -9.10 -21.44 15.75
C LEU A 405 -8.17 -21.54 14.55
N ARG A 406 -7.70 -22.75 14.26
CA ARG A 406 -6.87 -23.07 13.09
C ARG A 406 -7.61 -24.05 12.18
N ARG A 407 -7.45 -23.92 10.87
CA ARG A 407 -7.88 -24.93 9.88
C ARG A 407 -7.34 -26.31 10.26
N SER A 408 -8.18 -27.35 10.17
CA SER A 408 -7.83 -28.69 10.65
C SER A 408 -6.79 -29.33 9.76
N ASP A 409 -7.11 -29.45 8.46
CA ASP A 409 -6.17 -29.77 7.40
C ASP A 409 -5.58 -28.48 6.83
N VAL A 410 -4.38 -28.13 7.28
CA VAL A 410 -3.70 -26.92 6.81
C VAL A 410 -3.42 -26.97 5.31
N ASN A 411 -3.31 -28.13 4.66
CA ASN A 411 -2.99 -28.18 3.23
C ASN A 411 -4.21 -28.09 2.32
N ASN A 412 -5.42 -28.19 2.86
CA ASN A 412 -6.67 -28.08 2.11
C ASN A 412 -7.29 -26.69 2.32
N LEU A 413 -7.19 -25.81 1.33
CA LEU A 413 -7.75 -24.44 1.45
C LEU A 413 -9.28 -24.41 1.53
N ASP A 414 -9.96 -25.47 1.11
CA ASP A 414 -11.42 -25.56 1.22
C ASP A 414 -11.87 -26.23 2.54
N ASP A 415 -10.94 -26.66 3.40
CA ASP A 415 -11.28 -27.28 4.68
C ASP A 415 -11.94 -26.27 5.62
N GLN A 416 -13.25 -26.42 5.80
CA GLN A 416 -14.05 -25.60 6.72
C GLN A 416 -13.98 -26.10 8.17
N ASN A 417 -13.38 -27.27 8.42
CA ASN A 417 -13.23 -27.79 9.78
C ASN A 417 -12.17 -27.00 10.53
N ARG A 418 -12.46 -26.68 11.80
CA ARG A 418 -11.59 -25.88 12.65
C ARG A 418 -11.28 -26.63 13.94
N ILE A 419 -10.04 -26.47 14.41
CA ILE A 419 -9.60 -26.98 15.71
C ILE A 419 -9.22 -25.84 16.64
N GLY A 420 -9.53 -26.00 17.93
CA GLY A 420 -9.12 -25.10 19.01
C GLY A 420 -7.95 -25.63 19.84
N ASP A 421 -7.64 -26.92 19.72
CA ASP A 421 -6.57 -27.63 20.43
C ASP A 421 -5.30 -27.75 19.58
N TRP A 422 -4.72 -26.59 19.23
CA TRP A 422 -3.48 -26.51 18.47
C TRP A 422 -2.40 -25.76 19.26
N TRP A 423 -1.13 -26.01 18.92
CA TRP A 423 0.02 -25.37 19.58
C TRP A 423 0.87 -24.62 18.55
N GLY A 424 1.43 -23.47 18.95
CA GLY A 424 2.23 -22.64 18.03
C GLY A 424 3.42 -23.38 17.41
N TRP A 425 4.18 -24.12 18.23
CA TRP A 425 5.35 -24.86 17.74
C TRP A 425 4.99 -26.01 16.80
N SER A 426 3.96 -26.80 17.13
CA SER A 426 3.51 -27.89 16.24
C SER A 426 2.94 -27.34 14.94
N THR A 427 2.24 -26.21 15.00
CA THR A 427 1.72 -25.52 13.82
C THR A 427 2.85 -24.98 12.95
N TYR A 428 3.86 -24.33 13.54
CA TYR A 428 5.05 -23.89 12.82
C TYR A 428 5.77 -25.04 12.12
N LEU A 429 5.98 -26.16 12.81
CA LEU A 429 6.62 -27.35 12.22
C LEU A 429 5.79 -27.96 11.09
N LEU A 430 4.46 -27.94 11.20
CA LEU A 430 3.55 -28.42 10.15
C LEU A 430 3.57 -27.50 8.92
N LEU A 431 3.70 -26.19 9.13
CA LEU A 431 3.79 -25.19 8.07
C LEU A 431 5.24 -25.03 7.55
N LYS A 432 6.20 -25.76 8.10
CA LYS A 432 7.58 -25.73 7.61
C LYS A 432 7.64 -26.42 6.25
N GLY A 433 7.82 -25.64 5.18
CA GLY A 433 7.74 -26.13 3.80
C GLY A 433 6.31 -26.17 3.25
N TYR A 434 5.44 -25.34 3.82
CA TYR A 434 4.04 -25.23 3.47
C TYR A 434 3.79 -25.04 1.96
N LYS A 435 2.99 -25.93 1.39
CA LYS A 435 2.54 -25.93 -0.01
C LYS A 435 1.09 -26.40 -0.05
N PRO A 436 0.13 -25.54 0.33
CA PRO A 436 -1.25 -25.94 0.32
C PRO A 436 -1.70 -26.24 -1.12
N SER A 437 -2.76 -27.01 -1.25
CA SER A 437 -3.45 -27.29 -2.52
C SER A 437 -3.89 -25.99 -3.21
N LYS A 438 -4.44 -26.03 -4.42
CA LYS A 438 -5.13 -24.86 -4.96
C LYS A 438 -6.57 -24.88 -4.44
N PRO A 439 -7.19 -23.73 -4.13
CA PRO A 439 -8.59 -23.72 -3.73
C PRO A 439 -9.46 -24.25 -4.87
N GLY A 440 -10.29 -25.26 -4.57
CA GLY A 440 -11.11 -26.01 -5.53
C GLY A 440 -12.22 -25.17 -6.17
N SER A 441 -12.56 -24.02 -5.55
CA SER A 441 -13.58 -23.09 -6.01
C SER A 441 -13.04 -21.85 -6.77
N ALA A 442 -11.72 -21.65 -6.85
CA ALA A 442 -11.15 -20.37 -7.34
C ALA A 442 -10.67 -20.35 -8.80
N LEU A 443 -10.89 -21.41 -9.58
CA LEU A 443 -10.64 -21.43 -11.04
C LEU A 443 -11.94 -21.39 -11.86
N GLY A 444 -13.09 -21.15 -11.22
CA GLY A 444 -14.41 -21.45 -11.75
C GLY A 444 -15.31 -20.28 -12.13
N THR A 445 -14.78 -19.08 -12.40
CA THR A 445 -15.53 -18.04 -13.12
C THR A 445 -14.63 -17.39 -14.16
N ASN A 446 -14.61 -17.97 -15.36
CA ASN A 446 -14.37 -17.18 -16.55
C ASN A 446 -15.40 -16.04 -16.51
N TYR A 447 -14.95 -14.80 -16.27
CA TYR A 447 -15.69 -13.66 -16.79
C TYR A 447 -15.62 -13.80 -18.31
N VAL A 448 -16.62 -14.48 -18.88
CA VAL A 448 -16.86 -14.47 -20.30
C VAL A 448 -17.21 -13.03 -20.64
N TYR A 449 -16.27 -12.30 -21.22
CA TYR A 449 -16.62 -11.15 -22.04
C TYR A 449 -17.56 -11.69 -23.12
N ASN A 450 -18.86 -11.43 -22.98
CA ASN A 450 -19.82 -11.60 -24.06
C ASN A 450 -19.39 -10.68 -25.20
N THR A 451 -18.59 -11.23 -26.10
CA THR A 451 -18.39 -10.69 -27.43
C THR A 451 -19.54 -11.22 -28.26
N GLU A 452 -20.65 -10.50 -28.29
CA GLU A 452 -21.56 -10.65 -29.43
C GLU A 452 -20.87 -10.03 -30.65
N PRO A 453 -20.81 -10.75 -31.78
CA PRO A 453 -20.29 -10.20 -33.03
C PRO A 453 -21.30 -9.17 -33.58
N LEU A 454 -20.74 -8.12 -34.19
CA LEU A 454 -21.40 -7.06 -34.95
C LEU A 454 -22.63 -7.49 -35.75
#